data_AF-A0A954NJ06-F1
#
_entry.id   AF-A0A954NJ06-F1
#
_cell.length_a   1.000
_cell.length_b   1.000
_cell.length_c   1.000
_cell.angle_alpha   90.00
_cell.angle_beta   90.00
_cell.angle_gamma   90.00
#
_symmetry.space_group_name_H-M   'P 1'
#
loop_
_entity.id
_entity.type
_entity.pdbx_description
1 polymer ?
#
loop_
_entity_poly.entity_id
_entity_poly.type
_entity_poly.pdbx_seq_one_letter_code
_entity_poly.pdbx_strand_id
1 'polypeptide(L)'
;MASAIVGFLIVVGACVALWWHSGVRDELLKTAASDNEREFLLVQYRRRSWTTTCIGLLGLCILAIEANRSLWGDAILLAITCVLVMVILVRAWSDVLATRRFFRGQDQGVRSAKRALIEELHAIEQRLKDKRTQEAQRESSDSPEDARADSGAAEPERGDSAS
;
A
#
# COMPACT_ATOMS: atom_id res chain seq x y z
N MET A 1 2.27 30.82 37.28
CA MET A 1 3.56 30.07 37.27
C MET A 1 3.45 28.67 36.67
N ALA A 2 2.54 27.79 37.13
CA ALA A 2 2.38 26.45 36.54
C ALA A 2 2.02 26.48 35.03
N SER A 3 1.14 27.40 34.63
CA SER A 3 0.77 27.72 33.24
C SER A 3 1.97 28.09 32.37
N ALA A 4 2.88 28.92 32.88
CA ALA A 4 4.09 29.34 32.17
C ALA A 4 5.05 28.17 31.92
N ILE A 5 5.22 27.27 32.89
CA ILE A 5 6.04 26.06 32.73
C ILE A 5 5.44 25.17 31.63
N VAL A 6 4.12 24.99 31.62
CA VAL A 6 3.43 24.23 30.57
C VAL A 6 3.64 24.86 29.20
N GLY A 7 3.44 26.17 29.06
CA GLY A 7 3.69 26.89 27.80
C GLY A 7 5.12 26.73 27.31
N PHE A 8 6.10 26.85 28.22
CA PHE A 8 7.52 26.63 27.91
C PHE A 8 7.82 25.20 27.44
N LEU A 9 7.31 24.19 28.15
CA LEU A 9 7.48 22.78 27.76
C LEU A 9 6.86 22.48 26.39
N ILE A 10 5.71 23.08 26.07
CA ILE A 10 5.08 22.95 24.75
C ILE A 10 5.98 23.54 23.66
N VAL A 11 6.56 24.72 23.88
CA VAL A 11 7.46 25.36 22.90
C VAL A 11 8.71 24.52 22.70
N VAL A 12 9.38 24.11 23.78
CA VAL A 12 10.58 23.27 23.70
C VAL A 12 10.27 21.94 23.02
N GLY A 13 9.18 21.29 23.39
CA GLY A 13 8.73 20.04 22.77
C GLY A 13 8.44 20.20 21.27
N ALA A 14 7.81 21.29 20.87
CA ALA A 14 7.55 21.59 19.45
C ALA A 14 8.85 21.83 18.68
N CYS A 15 9.82 22.53 19.26
CA CYS A 15 11.14 22.74 18.65
C CYS A 15 11.89 21.41 18.46
N VAL A 16 11.93 20.56 19.48
CA VAL A 16 12.56 19.23 19.39
C VAL A 16 11.86 18.35 18.35
N ALA A 17 10.53 18.36 18.31
CA ALA A 17 9.77 17.62 17.31
C ALA A 17 10.03 18.13 15.88
N LEU A 18 10.13 19.45 15.67
CA LEU A 18 10.49 20.03 14.37
C LEU A 18 11.92 19.66 13.93
N TRP A 19 12.86 19.69 14.87
CA TRP A 19 14.23 19.25 14.64
C TRP A 19 14.25 17.79 14.20
N TRP A 20 13.60 16.92 14.97
CA TRP A 20 13.51 15.49 14.68
C TRP A 20 12.86 15.22 13.32
N HIS A 21 11.73 15.87 13.03
CA HIS A 21 11.05 15.74 11.74
C HIS A 21 11.96 16.13 10.58
N SER A 22 12.77 17.18 10.74
CA SER A 22 13.69 17.64 9.69
C SER A 22 14.77 16.60 9.39
N GLY A 23 15.31 15.94 10.41
CA GLY A 23 16.24 14.82 10.23
C GLY A 23 15.61 13.65 9.49
N VAL A 24 14.40 13.24 9.91
CA VAL A 24 13.65 12.15 9.27
C VAL A 24 13.31 12.47 7.81
N ARG A 25 12.96 13.73 7.49
CA ARG A 25 12.73 14.16 6.11
C ARG A 25 13.94 13.91 5.23
N ASP A 26 15.12 14.32 5.69
CA ASP A 26 16.35 14.23 4.90
C ASP A 26 16.77 12.78 4.69
N GLU A 27 16.45 11.88 5.62
CA GLU A 27 16.65 10.44 5.47
C GLU A 27 15.64 9.80 4.51
N LEU A 28 14.36 10.13 4.64
CA LEU A 28 13.29 9.64 3.76
C LEU A 28 13.47 10.09 2.30
N LEU A 29 13.96 11.31 2.09
CA LEU A 29 14.24 11.84 0.76
C LEU A 29 15.40 11.09 0.06
N LYS A 30 16.31 10.47 0.82
CA LYS A 30 17.42 9.67 0.27
C LYS A 30 17.01 8.23 -0.04
N THR A 31 15.96 7.72 0.61
CA THR A 31 15.51 6.32 0.50
C THR A 31 14.27 6.12 -0.38
N ALA A 32 13.60 7.19 -0.80
CA ALA A 32 12.42 7.10 -1.66
C ALA A 32 12.75 6.41 -3.01
N ALA A 33 11.96 5.40 -3.40
CA ALA A 33 12.22 4.58 -4.58
C ALA A 33 11.66 5.19 -5.88
N SER A 34 10.74 6.15 -5.78
CA SER A 34 10.10 6.81 -6.93
C SER A 34 9.76 8.28 -6.66
N ASP A 35 9.66 9.08 -7.72
CA ASP A 35 9.31 10.51 -7.62
C ASP A 35 7.93 10.74 -7.00
N ASN A 36 6.96 9.86 -7.29
CA ASN A 36 5.61 9.91 -6.72
C ASN A 36 5.61 9.66 -5.21
N GLU A 37 6.45 8.74 -4.73
CA GLU A 37 6.62 8.46 -3.30
C GLU A 37 7.29 9.63 -2.59
N ARG A 38 8.28 10.24 -3.22
CA ARG A 38 8.97 11.43 -2.71
C ARG A 38 8.02 12.62 -2.56
N GLU A 39 7.16 12.88 -3.53
CA GLU A 39 6.18 13.97 -3.46
C GLU A 39 5.16 13.74 -2.34
N PHE A 40 4.68 12.51 -2.16
CA PHE A 40 3.78 12.16 -1.06
C PHE A 40 4.44 12.39 0.31
N LEU A 41 5.68 11.93 0.50
CA LEU A 41 6.43 12.10 1.75
C LEU A 41 6.70 13.58 2.06
N LEU A 42 7.01 14.40 1.05
CA LEU A 42 7.16 15.85 1.21
C LEU A 42 5.86 16.52 1.63
N VAL A 43 4.73 16.14 1.02
CA VAL A 43 3.41 16.68 1.38
C VAL A 43 3.03 16.27 2.80
N GLN A 44 3.28 15.02 3.20
CA GLN A 44 3.03 14.54 4.56
C GLN A 44 3.92 15.28 5.58
N TYR A 45 5.22 15.44 5.28
CA TYR A 45 6.14 16.22 6.10
C TYR A 45 5.66 17.65 6.27
N ARG A 46 5.26 18.33 5.18
CA ARG A 46 4.77 19.72 5.23
C ARG A 46 3.53 19.87 6.10
N ARG A 47 2.63 18.88 6.10
CA ARG A 47 1.45 18.87 6.96
C ARG A 47 1.82 18.69 8.44
N ARG A 48 2.71 17.75 8.75
CA ARG A 48 3.20 17.52 10.12
C ARG A 48 3.98 18.70 10.65
N SER A 49 4.93 19.26 9.89
CA SER A 49 5.73 20.41 10.30
C SER A 49 4.86 21.62 10.61
N TRP A 50 3.88 21.93 9.75
CA TRP A 50 2.92 23.01 10.00
C TRP A 50 2.14 22.81 11.30
N THR A 51 1.67 21.59 11.55
CA THR A 51 0.89 21.26 12.75
C THR A 51 1.74 21.41 14.01
N THR A 52 2.99 20.93 13.99
CA THR A 52 3.94 21.12 15.09
C THR A 52 4.26 22.59 15.32
N THR A 53 4.40 23.39 14.25
CA THR A 53 4.56 24.85 14.37
C THR A 53 3.34 25.51 15.02
N CYS A 54 2.12 25.12 14.65
CA CYS A 54 0.90 25.63 15.30
C CYS A 54 0.86 25.26 16.79
N ILE A 55 1.31 24.07 17.18
CA ILE A 55 1.43 23.67 18.59
C ILE A 55 2.47 24.54 19.32
N GLY A 56 3.61 24.82 18.70
CA GLY A 56 4.61 25.74 19.26
C GLY A 56 4.06 27.15 19.45
N LEU A 57 3.30 27.68 18.48
CA LEU A 57 2.61 28.97 18.58
C LEU A 57 1.57 28.99 19.70
N LEU A 58 0.89 27.87 19.94
CA LEU A 58 -0.04 27.73 21.06
C LEU A 58 0.70 27.88 22.40
N GLY A 59 1.86 27.23 22.55
CA GLY A 59 2.72 27.39 23.74
C GLY A 59 3.17 28.84 23.95
N LEU A 60 3.50 29.55 22.87
CA LEU A 60 3.83 30.98 22.92
C LEU A 60 2.62 31.84 23.31
N CYS A 61 1.41 31.53 22.83
CA CYS A 61 0.20 32.25 23.23
C CYS A 61 -0.07 32.08 24.73
N ILE A 62 0.12 30.88 25.29
CA ILE A 62 -0.03 30.61 26.72
C ILE A 62 0.98 31.42 27.54
N LEU A 63 2.25 31.47 27.11
CA LEU A 63 3.27 32.31 27.74
C LEU A 63 2.94 33.80 27.65
N ALA A 64 2.43 34.24 26.50
CA ALA A 64 2.05 35.63 26.27
C ALA A 64 0.88 36.06 27.16
N ILE A 65 -0.10 35.18 27.40
CA ILE A 65 -1.21 35.43 28.34
C ILE A 65 -0.68 35.64 29.76
N GLU A 66 0.23 34.78 30.23
CA GLU A 66 0.79 34.93 31.57
C GLU A 66 1.65 36.20 31.72
N ALA A 67 2.36 36.61 30.66
CA ALA A 67 3.21 37.80 30.66
C ALA A 67 2.42 39.10 30.47
N ASN A 68 1.23 39.02 29.88
CA ASN A 68 0.40 40.18 29.61
C ASN A 68 -0.35 40.62 30.89
N ARG A 69 -0.47 41.94 31.08
CA ARG A 69 -1.17 42.53 32.24
C ARG A 69 -2.49 43.18 31.86
N SER A 70 -2.84 43.18 30.57
CA SER A 70 -4.05 43.82 30.04
C SER A 70 -5.16 42.80 29.80
N LEU A 71 -6.31 43.00 30.45
CA LEU A 71 -7.51 42.18 30.29
C LEU A 71 -7.99 42.06 28.82
N TRP A 72 -7.88 43.14 28.05
CA TRP A 72 -8.25 43.14 26.63
C TRP A 72 -7.26 42.33 25.79
N GLY A 73 -5.97 42.42 26.13
CA GLY A 73 -4.93 41.61 25.47
C GLY A 73 -5.13 40.13 25.76
N ASP A 74 -5.52 39.77 26.99
CA ASP A 74 -5.80 38.38 27.36
C ASP A 74 -7.01 37.85 26.61
N ALA A 75 -8.09 38.62 26.50
CA ALA A 75 -9.28 38.22 25.73
C ALA A 75 -8.94 37.96 24.25
N ILE A 76 -8.10 38.81 23.64
CA ILE A 76 -7.63 38.64 22.26
C ILE A 76 -6.75 37.38 22.14
N LEU A 77 -5.77 37.22 23.04
CA LEU A 77 -4.89 36.04 23.04
C LEU A 77 -5.67 34.75 23.25
N LEU A 78 -6.69 34.75 24.10
CA LEU A 78 -7.56 33.61 24.35
C LEU A 78 -8.41 33.28 23.12
N ALA A 79 -8.94 34.29 22.42
CA ALA A 79 -9.63 34.11 21.15
C ALA A 79 -8.69 33.50 20.07
N ILE A 80 -7.47 34.04 19.94
CA ILE A 80 -6.44 33.49 19.03
C ILE A 80 -6.13 32.04 19.39
N THR A 81 -5.96 31.74 20.67
CA THR A 81 -5.68 30.38 21.16
C THR A 81 -6.83 29.42 20.82
N CYS A 82 -8.08 29.82 21.03
CA CYS A 82 -9.25 29.02 20.65
C CYS A 82 -9.31 28.75 19.14
N VAL A 83 -9.08 29.76 18.30
CA VAL A 83 -9.01 29.58 16.85
C VAL A 83 -7.87 28.64 16.48
N LEU A 84 -6.70 28.80 17.10
CA LEU A 84 -5.52 27.97 16.84
C LEU A 84 -5.77 26.50 17.20
N VAL A 85 -6.43 26.21 18.32
CA VAL A 85 -6.85 24.85 18.70
C VAL A 85 -7.78 24.26 17.65
N MET A 86 -8.79 25.00 17.20
CA MET A 86 -9.71 24.52 16.16
C MET A 86 -8.97 24.23 14.85
N VAL A 87 -8.03 25.09 14.44
CA VAL A 87 -7.19 24.87 13.26
C VAL A 87 -6.36 23.59 13.40
N ILE A 88 -5.75 23.35 14.56
CA ILE A 88 -4.98 22.14 14.84
C ILE A 88 -5.85 20.89 14.71
N LEU A 89 -7.04 20.89 15.31
CA LEU A 89 -7.97 19.75 15.27
C LEU A 89 -8.45 19.44 13.84
N VAL A 90 -8.87 20.46 13.09
CA VAL A 90 -9.32 20.30 11.70
C VAL A 90 -8.18 19.75 10.83
N ARG A 91 -6.95 20.26 11.03
CA ARG A 91 -5.77 19.78 10.30
C ARG A 91 -5.43 18.34 10.66
N ALA A 92 -5.38 17.99 11.94
CA ALA A 92 -5.11 16.63 12.39
C ALA A 92 -6.14 15.64 11.80
N TRP A 93 -7.42 16.03 11.78
CA TRP A 93 -8.47 15.24 11.16
C TRP A 93 -8.27 15.07 9.64
N SER A 94 -7.91 16.15 8.94
CA SER A 94 -7.62 16.11 7.51
C SER A 94 -6.43 15.21 7.17
N ASP A 95 -5.43 15.15 8.07
CA ASP A 95 -4.25 14.31 7.92
C ASP A 95 -4.60 12.81 8.06
N VAL A 96 -5.44 12.47 9.04
CA VAL A 96 -5.97 11.11 9.22
C VAL A 96 -6.79 10.67 8.00
N LEU A 97 -7.65 11.55 7.48
CA LEU A 97 -8.45 11.26 6.28
C LEU A 97 -7.58 11.07 5.04
N ALA A 98 -6.59 11.95 4.83
CA ALA A 98 -5.68 11.87 3.67
C ALA A 98 -4.84 10.58 3.73
N THR A 99 -4.33 10.24 4.91
CA THR A 99 -3.56 9.02 5.14
C THR A 99 -4.42 7.78 4.87
N ARG A 100 -5.65 7.73 5.39
CA ARG A 100 -6.59 6.64 5.10
C ARG A 100 -6.91 6.49 3.62
N ARG A 101 -7.02 7.60 2.88
CA ARG A 101 -7.32 7.58 1.44
C ARG A 101 -6.14 7.07 0.62
N PHE A 102 -4.92 7.45 0.97
CA PHE A 102 -3.71 6.99 0.30
C PHE A 102 -3.50 5.47 0.45
N PHE A 103 -3.59 4.94 1.68
CA PHE A 103 -3.43 3.49 1.91
C PHE A 103 -4.55 2.66 1.26
N ARG A 104 -5.79 3.16 1.22
CA ARG A 104 -6.87 2.50 0.46
C ARG A 104 -6.57 2.43 -1.04
N GLY A 105 -5.96 3.45 -1.61
CA GLY A 105 -5.53 3.45 -3.01
C GLY A 105 -4.39 2.46 -3.28
N GLN A 106 -3.43 2.38 -2.36
CA GLN A 106 -2.30 1.43 -2.45
C GLN A 106 -2.77 -0.02 -2.33
N ASP A 107 -3.68 -0.32 -1.40
CA ASP A 107 -4.29 -1.66 -1.26
C ASP A 107 -5.06 -2.08 -2.52
N GLN A 108 -5.74 -1.13 -3.18
CA GLN A 108 -6.39 -1.37 -4.47
C GLN A 108 -5.37 -1.64 -5.58
N GLY A 109 -4.27 -0.89 -5.62
CA GLY A 109 -3.15 -1.13 -6.53
C GLY A 109 -2.53 -2.52 -6.36
N VAL A 110 -2.23 -2.92 -5.12
CA VAL A 110 -1.68 -4.25 -4.81
C VAL A 110 -2.67 -5.37 -5.16
N ARG A 111 -3.97 -5.18 -4.89
CA ARG A 111 -5.01 -6.15 -5.28
C ARG A 111 -5.15 -6.26 -6.79
N SER A 112 -5.04 -5.16 -7.53
CA SER A 112 -5.08 -5.19 -8.99
C SER A 112 -3.86 -5.89 -9.59
N ALA A 113 -2.66 -5.63 -9.07
CA ALA A 113 -1.43 -6.29 -9.49
C ALA A 113 -1.45 -7.80 -9.17
N LYS A 114 -1.96 -8.19 -7.99
CA LYS A 114 -2.15 -9.60 -7.64
C LYS A 114 -3.14 -10.29 -8.56
N ARG A 115 -4.23 -9.63 -8.96
CA ARG A 115 -5.19 -10.20 -9.92
C ARG A 115 -4.55 -10.41 -11.28
N ALA A 116 -3.80 -9.42 -11.79
CA ALA A 116 -3.07 -9.54 -13.04
C ALA A 116 -2.07 -10.72 -13.02
N LEU A 117 -1.30 -10.87 -11.93
CA LEU A 117 -0.39 -12.00 -11.76
C LEU A 117 -1.12 -13.35 -11.73
N ILE A 118 -2.29 -13.44 -11.08
CA ILE A 118 -3.09 -14.67 -11.04
C ILE A 118 -3.65 -15.00 -12.42
N GLU A 119 -4.09 -13.99 -13.18
CA GLU A 119 -4.57 -14.14 -14.55
C GLU A 119 -3.46 -14.64 -15.48
N GLU A 120 -2.25 -14.09 -15.36
CA GLU A 120 -1.08 -14.56 -16.10
C GLU A 120 -0.71 -16.00 -15.71
N LEU A 121 -0.79 -16.35 -14.42
CA LEU A 121 -0.52 -17.72 -13.96
C LEU A 121 -1.52 -18.72 -14.53
N HIS A 122 -2.81 -18.37 -14.54
CA HIS A 122 -3.87 -19.19 -15.15
C HIS A 122 -3.68 -19.33 -16.67
N ALA A 123 -3.28 -18.27 -17.36
CA ALA A 123 -3.00 -18.31 -18.79
C ALA A 123 -1.80 -19.23 -19.13
N ILE A 124 -0.77 -19.23 -18.28
CA ILE A 124 0.37 -20.14 -18.42
C ILE A 124 -0.06 -21.59 -18.16
N GLU A 125 -0.87 -21.84 -17.14
CA GLU A 125 -1.37 -23.17 -16.81
C GLU A 125 -2.26 -23.76 -17.92
N GLN A 126 -3.13 -22.94 -18.53
CA GLN A 126 -3.94 -23.34 -19.67
C GLN A 126 -3.07 -23.68 -20.89
N ARG A 127 -2.09 -22.84 -21.23
CA ARG A 127 -1.14 -23.11 -22.32
C ARG A 127 -0.35 -24.40 -22.11
N LEU A 128 0.00 -24.74 -20.86
CA LEU A 128 0.68 -25.99 -20.53
C LEU A 128 -0.25 -27.21 -20.64
N LYS A 129 -1.52 -27.10 -20.25
CA LYS A 129 -2.52 -28.16 -20.41
C LYS A 129 -2.81 -28.42 -21.89
N ASP A 130 -3.03 -27.37 -22.68
CA ASP A 130 -3.30 -27.49 -24.12
C ASP A 130 -2.13 -28.15 -24.87
N LYS A 131 -0.89 -27.82 -24.50
CA LYS A 131 0.30 -28.50 -25.04
C LYS A 131 0.33 -29.99 -24.71
N ARG A 132 0.06 -30.38 -23.46
CA ARG A 132 -0.03 -31.80 -23.09
C ARG A 132 -1.13 -32.53 -23.84
N THR A 133 -2.28 -31.90 -24.06
CA THR A 133 -3.38 -32.50 -24.82
C THR A 133 -3.02 -32.66 -26.29
N GLN A 134 -2.30 -31.71 -26.89
CA GLN A 134 -1.77 -31.84 -28.25
C GLN A 134 -0.69 -32.92 -28.39
N GLU A 135 0.18 -33.07 -27.39
CA GLU A 135 1.20 -34.14 -27.36
C GLU A 135 0.54 -35.52 -27.25
N ALA A 136 -0.46 -35.68 -26.39
CA ALA A 136 -1.24 -36.92 -26.28
C ALA A 136 -2.07 -37.25 -27.55
N GLN A 137 -2.58 -36.23 -28.26
CA GLN A 137 -3.24 -36.41 -29.56
C GLN A 137 -2.26 -36.77 -30.69
N ARG A 138 -1.02 -36.28 -30.62
CA ARG A 138 0.04 -36.68 -31.56
C ARG A 138 0.51 -38.12 -31.33
N GLU A 139 0.71 -38.53 -30.08
CA GLU A 139 1.07 -39.93 -29.75
C GLU A 139 -0.01 -40.93 -30.13
N SER A 140 -1.29 -40.55 -30.06
CA SER A 140 -2.41 -41.41 -30.50
C SER A 140 -2.61 -41.43 -32.03
N SER A 141 -2.11 -40.42 -32.77
CA SER A 141 -2.15 -40.40 -34.24
C SER A 141 -0.94 -41.11 -34.88
N ASP A 142 0.13 -41.36 -34.13
CA ASP A 142 1.32 -42.10 -34.59
C ASP A 142 1.30 -43.61 -34.24
N SER A 143 0.18 -44.13 -33.71
CA SER A 143 0.00 -45.58 -33.57
C SER A 143 -0.32 -46.18 -34.96
N PRO A 144 0.56 -47.01 -35.56
CA PRO A 144 0.32 -47.57 -36.87
C PRO A 144 -0.85 -48.54 -36.78
N GLU A 145 -1.86 -48.29 -37.59
CA GLU A 145 -2.96 -49.20 -37.90
C GLU A 145 -2.38 -50.38 -38.71
N ASP A 146 -1.69 -51.31 -38.06
CA ASP A 146 -1.31 -52.58 -38.66
C ASP A 146 -2.56 -53.45 -38.78
N ALA A 147 -3.20 -53.27 -39.94
CA ALA A 147 -3.98 -54.21 -40.72
C ALA A 147 -4.18 -55.59 -40.07
N ARG A 148 -5.38 -55.78 -39.53
CA ARG A 148 -6.07 -57.07 -39.54
C ARG A 148 -6.24 -57.51 -41.00
N ALA A 149 -5.26 -58.23 -41.53
CA ALA A 149 -5.40 -59.04 -42.72
C ALA A 149 -5.26 -60.52 -42.31
N ASP A 150 -6.37 -61.23 -42.48
CA ASP A 150 -6.43 -62.62 -42.90
C ASP A 150 -6.03 -63.73 -41.89
N SER A 151 -6.99 -64.13 -41.06
CA SER A 151 -7.00 -65.47 -40.46
C SER A 151 -8.38 -66.09 -40.66
N GLY A 152 -8.61 -66.67 -41.85
CA GLY A 152 -9.89 -67.23 -42.24
C GLY A 152 -9.81 -68.33 -43.29
N ALA A 153 -8.85 -69.25 -43.19
CA ALA A 153 -8.85 -70.49 -43.97
C ALA A 153 -8.39 -71.66 -43.08
N ALA A 154 -9.36 -72.33 -42.45
CA ALA A 154 -9.17 -73.63 -41.82
C ALA A 154 -9.95 -74.66 -42.65
N GLU A 155 -9.23 -75.35 -43.53
CA GLU A 155 -9.69 -76.48 -44.33
C GLU A 155 -9.26 -77.77 -43.62
N PRO A 156 -10.16 -78.71 -43.27
CA PRO A 156 -9.78 -79.99 -42.72
C PRO A 156 -9.82 -81.09 -43.79
N GLU A 157 -8.65 -81.49 -44.30
CA GLU A 157 -8.38 -82.84 -44.80
C GLU A 157 -7.66 -83.61 -43.68
N ARG A 158 -7.78 -84.91 -43.41
CA ARG A 158 -8.45 -86.07 -43.99
C ARG A 158 -8.32 -87.17 -42.94
N GLY A 159 -9.22 -88.14 -42.94
CA GLY A 159 -9.06 -89.32 -42.08
C GLY A 159 -10.02 -90.45 -42.42
N ASP A 160 -10.11 -90.83 -43.69
CA ASP A 160 -10.71 -92.10 -44.11
C ASP A 160 -9.58 -93.02 -44.62
N SER A 161 -9.37 -94.12 -43.91
CA SER A 161 -8.58 -95.25 -44.36
C SER A 161 -9.32 -96.52 -43.97
N ALA A 162 -9.86 -97.18 -45.00
CA ALA A 162 -10.53 -98.47 -44.94
C ALA A 162 -9.52 -99.61 -44.72
N SER A 163 -9.91 -100.61 -43.91
CA SER A 163 -9.86 -102.06 -44.19
C SER A 163 -10.15 -102.87 -42.92
#